data_AF-A0A433ZZK7-F1
#
_entry.id   AF-A0A433ZZK7-F1
#
_cell.length_a   1.000
_cell.length_b   1.000
_cell.length_c   1.000
_cell.angle_alpha   90.00
_cell.angle_beta   90.00
_cell.angle_gamma   90.00
#
_symmetry.space_group_name_H-M   'P 1'
#
loop_
_entity.id
_entity.type
_entity.pdbx_description
1 polymer ?
#
loop_
_entity_poly.entity_id
_entity_poly.type
_entity_poly.pdbx_seq_one_letter_code
_entity_poly.pdbx_strand_id
1 'polypeptide(L)'
;FSKRPGTPAASLADDTAHEVKLARLQRLQAAIDANTRKYSAAMVGTVQRILVEGPSKKDARELQGRTENHRVVNFDAGAHFATLPGQLAAVRIA
;
A
#
# COMPACT_ATOMS: atom_id res chain seq x y z
N PHE A 1 -0.10 -9.31 19.68
CA PHE A 1 -0.87 -10.56 19.80
C PHE A 1 -2.08 -10.28 20.67
N SER A 2 -3.27 -10.63 20.20
CA SER A 2 -4.51 -10.55 20.98
C SER A 2 -5.20 -11.89 20.87
N LYS A 3 -5.44 -12.54 22.01
CA LYS A 3 -6.08 -13.86 22.05
C LYS A 3 -7.52 -13.70 21.57
N ARG A 4 -7.88 -14.44 20.51
CA ARG A 4 -9.26 -14.47 20.01
C ARG A 4 -9.94 -15.75 20.47
N PRO A 5 -11.13 -15.69 21.11
CA PRO A 5 -11.88 -16.87 21.49
C PRO A 5 -12.07 -17.83 20.31
N GLY A 6 -11.98 -19.14 20.55
CA GLY A 6 -12.15 -20.18 19.53
C GLY A 6 -10.94 -20.45 18.63
N THR A 7 -9.82 -19.74 18.82
CA THR A 7 -8.58 -20.01 18.07
C THR A 7 -7.60 -20.87 18.89
N PRO A 8 -6.85 -21.81 18.27
CA PRO A 8 -5.80 -22.56 18.97
C PRO A 8 -4.76 -21.67 19.66
N ALA A 9 -4.51 -20.48 19.12
CA ALA A 9 -3.58 -19.53 19.72
C ALA A 9 -4.05 -18.98 21.08
N ALA A 10 -5.36 -19.01 21.38
CA ALA A 10 -5.87 -18.49 22.65
C ALA A 10 -5.41 -19.31 23.87
N SER A 11 -5.23 -20.63 23.70
CA SER A 11 -4.77 -21.53 24.76
C SER A 11 -3.25 -21.53 24.96
N LEU A 12 -2.49 -20.89 24.06
CA LEU A 12 -1.03 -20.79 24.21
C LEU A 12 -0.67 -19.91 25.41
N ALA A 13 0.25 -20.42 26.24
CA ALA A 13 0.91 -19.63 27.27
C ALA A 13 1.78 -18.55 26.60
N ASP A 14 1.71 -17.33 27.11
CA ASP A 14 2.51 -16.21 26.62
C ASP A 14 2.75 -15.24 27.77
N ASP A 15 3.88 -15.45 28.45
CA ASP A 15 4.31 -14.67 29.60
C ASP A 15 5.05 -13.39 29.18
N THR A 16 5.08 -13.08 27.88
CA THR A 16 5.72 -11.86 27.40
C THR A 16 4.91 -10.65 27.84
N ALA A 17 5.55 -9.73 28.56
CA ALA A 17 4.93 -8.51 29.01
C ALA A 17 4.47 -7.61 27.83
N HIS A 18 3.43 -6.83 28.05
CA HIS A 18 2.77 -6.05 26.99
C HIS A 18 3.72 -5.00 26.37
N GLU A 19 4.51 -4.33 27.20
CA GLU A 19 5.50 -3.34 26.79
C GLU A 19 6.58 -3.93 25.87
N VAL A 20 6.98 -5.19 26.10
CA VAL A 20 7.93 -5.89 25.22
C VAL A 20 7.28 -6.18 23.86
N LYS A 21 6.01 -6.60 23.84
CA LYS A 21 5.26 -6.81 22.58
C LYS A 21 5.11 -5.51 21.80
N LEU A 22 4.79 -4.42 22.49
CA LEU A 22 4.64 -3.10 21.89
C LEU A 22 5.97 -2.59 21.32
N ALA A 23 7.05 -2.69 22.07
CA ALA A 23 8.38 -2.27 21.61
C ALA A 23 8.85 -3.06 20.37
N ARG A 24 8.58 -4.37 20.33
CA ARG A 24 8.85 -5.21 19.14
C ARG A 24 8.01 -4.79 17.94
N LEU A 25 6.71 -4.54 18.15
CA LEU A 25 5.80 -4.08 17.09
C LEU A 25 6.26 -2.75 16.52
N GLN A 26 6.60 -1.77 17.36
CA GLN A 26 7.08 -0.46 16.95
C GLN A 26 8.38 -0.57 16.14
N ARG A 27 9.33 -1.41 16.59
CA ARG A 27 10.57 -1.66 15.84
C ARG A 27 10.31 -2.26 14.46
N LEU A 28 9.39 -3.23 14.38
CA LEU A 28 9.02 -3.86 13.12
C LEU A 28 8.32 -2.85 12.19
N GLN A 29 7.37 -2.08 12.70
CA GLN A 29 6.67 -1.03 11.94
C GLN A 29 7.66 0.00 11.40
N ALA A 30 8.61 0.48 12.22
CA ALA A 30 9.64 1.42 11.78
C ALA A 30 10.49 0.86 10.62
N ALA A 31 10.85 -0.43 10.67
CA ALA A 31 11.57 -1.09 9.59
C ALA A 31 10.73 -1.22 8.31
N ILE A 32 9.45 -1.59 8.44
CA ILE A 32 8.49 -1.66 7.32
C ILE A 32 8.32 -0.28 6.68
N ASP A 33 8.19 0.78 7.48
CA ASP A 33 8.01 2.15 7.01
C ASP A 33 9.26 2.65 6.28
N ALA A 34 10.44 2.35 6.81
CA ALA A 34 11.71 2.69 6.16
C ALA A 34 11.83 2.00 4.79
N ASN A 35 11.51 0.71 4.71
CA ASN A 35 11.50 -0.02 3.45
C ASN A 35 10.44 0.51 2.49
N THR A 36 9.22 0.77 2.98
CA THR A 36 8.14 1.35 2.18
C THR A 36 8.61 2.65 1.53
N ARG A 37 9.21 3.57 2.29
CA ARG A 37 9.77 4.82 1.76
C ARG A 37 10.88 4.59 0.74
N LYS A 38 11.84 3.72 1.05
CA LYS A 38 12.97 3.40 0.15
C LYS A 38 12.47 2.89 -1.21
N TYR A 39 11.54 1.93 -1.21
CA TYR A 39 10.99 1.38 -2.45
C TYR A 39 10.05 2.35 -3.16
N SER A 40 9.29 3.20 -2.44
CA SER A 40 8.52 4.28 -3.08
C SER A 40 9.46 5.21 -3.86
N ALA A 41 10.55 5.66 -3.21
CA ALA A 41 11.49 6.60 -3.80
C ALA A 41 12.18 6.00 -5.03
N ALA A 42 12.52 4.71 -4.98
CA ALA A 42 13.10 4.01 -6.12
C ALA A 42 12.16 3.86 -7.33
N MET A 43 10.84 4.00 -7.13
CA MET A 43 9.87 3.98 -8.22
C MET A 43 9.73 5.33 -8.93
N VAL A 44 10.09 6.44 -8.27
CA VAL A 44 10.01 7.78 -8.88
C VAL A 44 10.89 7.83 -10.13
N GLY A 45 10.35 8.42 -11.20
CA GLY A 45 10.98 8.50 -12.51
C GLY A 45 10.87 7.23 -13.34
N THR A 46 10.46 6.09 -12.77
CA THR A 46 10.24 4.85 -13.53
C THR A 46 8.85 4.80 -14.18
N VAL A 47 8.68 3.95 -15.19
CA VAL A 47 7.37 3.63 -15.75
C VAL A 47 6.88 2.35 -15.11
N GLN A 48 5.68 2.39 -14.55
CA GLN A 48 5.03 1.27 -13.89
C GLN A 48 3.77 0.88 -14.64
N ARG A 49 3.53 -0.42 -14.78
CA ARG A 49 2.24 -0.92 -15.27
C ARG A 49 1.25 -0.90 -14.12
N ILE A 50 0.11 -0.25 -14.33
CA ILE A 50 -0.95 -0.12 -13.32
C ILE A 50 -2.30 -0.57 -13.87
N LEU A 51 -3.14 -1.14 -13.01
CA LEU A 51 -4.57 -1.29 -13.29
C LEU A 51 -5.26 0.02 -12.92
N VAL A 52 -5.88 0.68 -13.90
CA VAL A 52 -6.63 1.92 -13.69
C VAL A 52 -8.01 1.59 -13.13
N GLU A 53 -8.35 2.12 -11.96
CA GLU A 53 -9.60 1.79 -11.26
C GLU A 53 -10.72 2.82 -11.55
N GLY A 54 -10.37 4.11 -11.69
CA GLY A 54 -11.35 5.18 -11.91
C GLY A 54 -10.86 6.54 -11.40
N PRO A 55 -11.75 7.54 -11.20
CA PRO A 55 -11.37 8.85 -10.68
C PRO A 55 -10.68 8.75 -9.31
N SER A 56 -9.68 9.60 -9.08
CA SER A 56 -8.98 9.63 -7.80
C SER A 56 -9.87 10.15 -6.68
N LYS A 57 -9.70 9.58 -5.48
CA LYS A 57 -10.35 10.09 -4.26
C LYS A 57 -9.84 11.47 -3.84
N LYS A 58 -8.64 11.88 -4.29
CA LYS A 58 -8.00 13.13 -3.88
C LYS A 58 -8.33 14.30 -4.82
N ASP A 59 -8.38 14.05 -6.13
CA ASP A 59 -8.77 15.02 -7.15
C ASP A 59 -9.61 14.32 -8.22
N ALA A 60 -10.86 14.75 -8.41
CA ALA A 60 -11.78 14.16 -9.37
C ALA A 60 -11.37 14.37 -10.84
N ARG A 61 -10.38 15.23 -11.11
CA ARG A 61 -9.80 15.45 -12.44
C ARG A 61 -8.66 14.49 -12.77
N GLU A 62 -8.17 13.74 -11.77
CA GLU A 62 -7.16 12.69 -11.95
C GLU A 62 -7.80 11.31 -11.96
N LEU A 63 -7.13 10.35 -12.60
CA LEU A 63 -7.44 8.93 -12.39
C LEU A 63 -6.53 8.35 -11.30
N GLN A 64 -7.01 7.30 -10.65
CA GLN A 64 -6.23 6.44 -9.78
C GLN A 64 -6.13 5.02 -10.34
N GLY A 65 -5.02 4.36 -10.04
CA GLY A 65 -4.82 2.96 -10.30
C GLY A 65 -3.87 2.31 -9.31
N ARG A 66 -3.68 1.00 -9.45
CA ARG A 66 -2.76 0.22 -8.61
C ARG A 66 -1.67 -0.43 -9.43
N THR A 67 -0.43 -0.27 -8.96
CA THR A 67 0.72 -1.03 -9.43
C THR A 67 0.63 -2.49 -8.99
N GLU A 68 1.48 -3.36 -9.55
CA GLU A 68 1.57 -4.77 -9.17
C GLU A 68 1.96 -4.98 -7.69
N ASN A 69 2.71 -4.05 -7.10
CA ASN A 69 2.99 -4.03 -5.66
C ASN A 69 1.91 -3.30 -4.83
N HIS A 70 0.69 -3.20 -5.36
CA HIS A 70 -0.52 -2.68 -4.70
C HIS A 70 -0.47 -1.20 -4.27
N ARG A 71 0.48 -0.42 -4.79
CA ARG A 71 0.58 1.02 -4.49
C ARG A 71 -0.41 1.79 -5.35
N VAL A 72 -1.09 2.74 -4.72
CA VAL A 72 -2.00 3.66 -5.41
C VAL A 72 -1.17 4.71 -6.14
N VAL A 73 -1.47 4.92 -7.41
CA VAL A 73 -0.92 5.97 -8.26
C VAL A 73 -2.07 6.85 -8.71
N ASN A 74 -1.96 8.15 -8.43
CA ASN A 74 -2.84 9.16 -9.00
C ASN A 74 -2.10 9.81 -10.17
N PHE A 75 -2.79 10.03 -11.29
CA PHE A 75 -2.18 10.61 -12.47
C PHE A 75 -3.21 11.34 -13.33
N ASP A 76 -2.75 12.37 -14.04
CA ASP A 76 -3.54 13.02 -15.07
C ASP A 76 -3.61 12.10 -16.31
N ALA A 77 -4.82 11.72 -16.67
CA ALA A 77 -5.10 10.88 -17.83
C ALA A 77 -5.38 11.69 -19.11
N GLY A 78 -5.47 13.02 -19.02
CA GLY A 78 -5.74 13.93 -20.13
C GLY A 78 -6.94 13.49 -20.97
N ALA A 79 -6.75 13.42 -22.29
CA ALA A 79 -7.79 13.00 -23.23
C ALA A 79 -8.29 11.56 -23.00
N HIS A 80 -7.55 10.73 -22.25
CA HIS A 80 -7.88 9.33 -22.00
C HIS A 80 -8.65 9.11 -20.69
N PHE A 81 -9.04 10.17 -19.99
CA PHE A 81 -9.73 10.11 -18.71
C PHE A 81 -10.98 9.20 -18.74
N ALA A 82 -11.79 9.31 -19.80
CA ALA A 82 -13.02 8.52 -19.94
C ALA A 82 -12.78 7.06 -20.37
N THR A 83 -11.63 6.75 -20.98
CA THR A 83 -11.41 5.46 -21.65
C THR A 83 -10.52 4.50 -20.87
N LEU A 84 -9.61 5.00 -20.02
CA LEU A 84 -8.64 4.16 -19.29
C LEU A 84 -9.18 3.30 -18.14
N PRO A 85 -10.27 3.64 -17.43
CA PRO A 85 -10.75 2.79 -16.33
C PRO A 85 -10.96 1.32 -16.75
N GLY A 86 -10.50 0.39 -15.91
CA GLY A 86 -10.53 -1.05 -16.16
C GLY A 86 -9.35 -1.58 -16.98
N GLN A 87 -8.47 -0.72 -17.49
CA GLN A 87 -7.34 -1.13 -18.34
C GLN A 87 -6.01 -1.15 -17.59
N LEU A 88 -5.06 -1.92 -18.13
CA LEU A 88 -3.65 -1.85 -17.72
C LEU A 88 -2.93 -0.77 -18.54
N ALA A 89 -2.39 0.23 -17.86
CA ALA A 89 -1.69 1.36 -18.48
C ALA A 89 -0.25 1.49 -17.96
N ALA A 90 0.65 1.94 -18.82
CA ALA A 90 2.01 2.29 -18.44
C ALA A 90 2.05 3.76 -18.00
N VAL A 91 2.33 4.00 -16.71
CA VAL A 91 2.31 5.35 -16.12
C VAL A 91 3.67 5.65 -15.53
N ARG A 92 4.21 6.84 -15.82
CA ARG A 92 5.44 7.32 -15.19
C ARG A 92 5.12 7.82 -13.78
N ILE A 93 5.83 7.31 -12.79
CA ILE A 93 5.70 7.76 -11.40
C ILE A 93 6.47 9.08 -11.24
N ALA A 94 5.80 10.10 -10.74
CA ALA A 94 6.36 11.42 -10.45
C ALA A 94 6.17 11.76 -8.95
#